data_AF-A0A4R4PHP9-F1
#
_entry.id   AF-A0A4R4PHP9-F1
#
_cell.length_a   1.000
_cell.length_b   1.000
_cell.length_c   1.000
_cell.angle_alpha   90.00
_cell.angle_beta   90.00
_cell.angle_gamma   90.00
#
_symmetry.space_group_name_H-M   'P 1'
#
loop_
_entity.id
_entity.type
_entity.pdbx_description
1 polymer ?
#
loop_
_entity_poly.entity_id
_entity_poly.type
_entity_poly.pdbx_seq_one_letter_code
_entity_poly.pdbx_strand_id
1 'polypeptide(L)'
;MVTESGRVHRIGPQTTLAGWVLRAFVSAHTVAIFGQPVFAGVYLSGDYDGLSLHATGADVVTSLGYLQLIAAGVAWARLRQAWLFLTTLALVTAETVQYFAGRDGALWLHLPLGVATIAGVVVQFVAVWRRPIARLEDDDE
;
A
#
# COMPACT_ATOMS: atom_id res chain seq x y z
N MET A 1 -54.51 13.91 -11.45
CA MET A 1 -53.75 13.52 -10.25
C MET A 1 -52.95 12.27 -10.60
N VAL A 2 -51.70 12.43 -11.04
CA VAL A 2 -50.76 11.33 -11.29
C VAL A 2 -49.46 11.77 -10.65
N THR A 3 -49.07 11.07 -9.59
CA THR A 3 -47.84 11.31 -8.84
C THR A 3 -46.71 10.56 -9.53
N GLU A 4 -45.75 11.27 -10.14
CA GLU A 4 -44.50 10.66 -10.58
C GLU A 4 -43.71 10.19 -9.34
N SER A 5 -43.46 8.89 -9.31
CA SER A 5 -42.64 8.21 -8.30
C SER A 5 -41.20 8.71 -8.42
N GLY A 6 -40.79 9.57 -7.49
CA GLY A 6 -39.43 10.01 -7.31
C GLY A 6 -38.53 8.82 -7.00
N ARG A 7 -37.79 8.36 -8.01
CA ARG A 7 -36.74 7.35 -7.86
C ARG A 7 -35.56 8.03 -7.16
N VAL A 8 -35.53 8.02 -5.82
CA VAL A 8 -34.37 8.46 -5.05
C VAL A 8 -33.26 7.44 -5.28
N HIS A 9 -32.39 7.70 -6.25
CA HIS A 9 -31.16 6.94 -6.40
C HIS A 9 -30.24 7.35 -5.25
N ARG A 10 -30.26 6.60 -4.13
CA ARG A 10 -29.20 6.72 -3.11
C ARG A 10 -27.90 6.31 -3.77
N ILE A 11 -27.12 7.29 -4.21
CA ILE A 11 -25.74 7.07 -4.59
C ILE A 11 -24.99 6.91 -3.26
N GLY A 12 -24.72 5.66 -2.87
CA GLY A 12 -23.85 5.39 -1.72
C GLY A 12 -22.45 6.01 -1.95
N PRO A 13 -21.64 6.15 -0.89
CA PRO A 13 -20.34 6.80 -0.98
C PRO A 13 -19.48 6.19 -2.09
N GLN A 14 -19.15 7.00 -3.12
CA GLN A 14 -18.34 6.56 -4.24
C GLN A 14 -16.85 6.80 -3.96
N THR A 15 -16.00 5.91 -4.46
CA THR A 15 -14.54 6.10 -4.33
C THR A 15 -14.10 7.32 -5.14
N THR A 16 -13.49 8.29 -4.47
CA THR A 16 -12.98 9.52 -5.11
C THR A 16 -11.74 9.24 -5.96
N LEU A 17 -11.33 10.19 -6.82
CA LEU A 17 -10.06 10.09 -7.57
C LEU A 17 -8.85 9.86 -6.64
N ALA A 18 -8.80 10.55 -5.49
CA ALA A 18 -7.74 10.33 -4.51
C ALA A 18 -7.72 8.90 -3.97
N GLY A 19 -8.90 8.31 -3.75
CA GLY A 19 -9.05 6.91 -3.38
C GLY A 19 -8.57 5.94 -4.48
N TRP A 20 -8.88 6.23 -5.74
CA TRP A 20 -8.39 5.42 -6.87
C TRP A 20 -6.87 5.49 -7.05
N VAL A 21 -6.29 6.69 -6.93
CA VAL A 21 -4.83 6.86 -6.98
C VAL A 21 -4.16 6.08 -5.85
N LEU A 22 -4.70 6.14 -4.63
CA LEU A 22 -4.17 5.37 -3.51
C LEU A 22 -4.26 3.85 -3.78
N ARG A 23 -5.40 3.36 -4.29
CA ARG A 23 -5.56 1.95 -4.66
C ARG A 23 -4.54 1.52 -5.72
N ALA A 24 -4.27 2.35 -6.71
CA ALA A 24 -3.28 2.05 -7.74
C ALA A 24 -1.89 1.86 -7.12
N PHE A 25 -1.44 2.80 -6.27
CA PHE A 25 -0.15 2.68 -5.59
C PHE A 25 -0.09 1.48 -4.65
N VAL A 26 -1.11 1.26 -3.81
CA VAL A 26 -1.15 0.10 -2.90
C VAL A 26 -1.09 -1.22 -3.68
N SER A 27 -1.78 -1.31 -4.82
CA SER A 27 -1.78 -2.53 -5.65
C SER A 27 -0.42 -2.75 -6.32
N ALA A 28 0.17 -1.71 -6.90
CA ALA A 28 1.51 -1.78 -7.49
C ALA A 28 2.56 -2.14 -6.45
N HIS A 29 2.49 -1.53 -5.27
CA HIS A 29 3.37 -1.79 -4.14
C HIS A 29 3.24 -3.26 -3.67
N THR A 30 2.01 -3.75 -3.55
CA THR A 30 1.73 -5.17 -3.23
C THR A 30 2.41 -6.11 -4.22
N VAL A 31 2.23 -5.89 -5.52
CA VAL A 31 2.85 -6.75 -6.55
C VAL A 31 4.38 -6.70 -6.46
N ALA A 32 4.96 -5.50 -6.36
CA ALA A 32 6.41 -5.32 -6.29
C ALA A 32 7.03 -5.98 -5.05
N ILE A 33 6.41 -5.82 -3.87
CA ILE A 33 6.95 -6.36 -2.62
C ILE A 33 6.90 -7.90 -2.58
N PHE A 34 5.93 -8.53 -3.25
CA PHE A 34 5.94 -10.00 -3.43
C PHE A 34 7.09 -10.50 -4.32
N GLY A 35 7.61 -9.67 -5.23
CA GLY A 35 8.79 -10.00 -6.03
C GLY A 35 10.08 -10.11 -5.20
N GLN A 36 10.18 -9.35 -4.10
CA GLN A 36 11.37 -9.32 -3.25
C GLN A 36 11.82 -10.70 -2.72
N PRO A 37 10.95 -11.52 -2.10
CA PRO A 37 11.33 -12.86 -1.67
C PRO A 37 11.64 -13.81 -2.83
N VAL A 38 11.06 -13.58 -4.02
CA VAL A 38 11.40 -14.37 -5.22
C VAL A 38 12.83 -14.08 -5.65
N PHE A 39 13.22 -12.81 -5.77
CA PHE A 39 14.58 -12.42 -6.15
C PHE A 39 15.62 -12.85 -5.10
N ALA A 40 15.28 -12.73 -3.82
CA ALA A 40 16.10 -13.27 -2.74
C ALA A 40 16.23 -14.80 -2.83
N GLY A 41 15.15 -15.51 -3.16
CA GLY A 41 15.17 -16.96 -3.36
C GLY A 41 16.05 -17.39 -4.53
N VAL A 42 16.03 -16.65 -5.65
CA VAL A 42 16.92 -16.87 -6.80
C VAL A 42 18.38 -16.73 -6.37
N TYR A 43 18.71 -15.66 -5.64
CA TYR A 43 20.05 -15.47 -5.06
C TYR A 43 20.47 -16.64 -4.17
N LEU A 44 19.60 -17.05 -3.23
CA LEU A 44 19.87 -18.16 -2.32
C LEU A 44 19.95 -19.53 -3.02
N SER A 45 19.42 -19.65 -4.24
CA SER A 45 19.55 -20.85 -5.07
C SER A 45 20.91 -20.94 -5.80
N GLY A 46 21.75 -19.92 -5.70
CA GLY A 46 23.09 -19.86 -6.29
C GLY A 46 23.20 -18.98 -7.54
N ASP A 47 22.09 -18.39 -8.00
CA ASP A 47 22.08 -17.44 -9.10
C ASP A 47 22.28 -16.01 -8.55
N TYR A 48 23.52 -15.55 -8.62
CA TYR A 48 23.95 -14.26 -8.07
C TYR A 48 23.26 -13.05 -8.72
N ASP A 49 22.69 -13.17 -9.92
CA ASP A 49 21.92 -12.09 -10.56
C ASP A 49 20.67 -11.76 -9.73
N GLY A 50 20.15 -12.74 -8.98
CA GLY A 50 19.07 -12.55 -8.01
C GLY A 50 19.36 -11.45 -6.98
N LEU A 51 20.63 -11.23 -6.61
CA LEU A 51 20.99 -10.17 -5.67
C LEU A 51 20.82 -8.78 -6.29
N SER A 52 21.22 -8.61 -7.56
CA SER A 52 21.01 -7.35 -8.29
C SER A 52 19.53 -7.09 -8.50
N LEU A 53 18.76 -8.12 -8.88
CA LEU A 53 17.30 -8.01 -9.03
C LEU A 53 16.62 -7.66 -7.71
N HIS A 54 17.07 -8.26 -6.60
CA HIS A 54 16.57 -7.96 -5.28
C HIS A 54 16.85 -6.50 -4.90
N ALA A 55 18.09 -6.02 -5.09
CA ALA A 55 18.49 -4.65 -4.80
C ALA A 55 17.71 -3.62 -5.64
N THR A 56 17.66 -3.78 -6.97
CA THR A 56 16.88 -2.91 -7.85
C THR A 56 15.38 -2.96 -7.51
N GLY A 57 14.86 -4.16 -7.22
CA GLY A 57 13.49 -4.31 -6.77
C GLY A 57 13.22 -3.60 -5.45
N ALA A 58 14.19 -3.57 -4.53
CA ALA A 58 14.06 -2.88 -3.25
C ALA A 58 13.97 -1.35 -3.46
N ASP A 59 14.70 -0.81 -4.43
CA ASP A 59 14.57 0.61 -4.82
C ASP A 59 13.19 0.91 -5.39
N VAL A 60 12.64 0.02 -6.24
CA VAL A 60 11.30 0.15 -6.80
C VAL A 60 10.22 0.09 -5.72
N VAL A 61 10.30 -0.90 -4.83
CA VAL A 61 9.37 -1.08 -3.71
C VAL A 61 9.39 0.15 -2.80
N THR A 62 10.58 0.60 -2.40
CA THR A 62 10.76 1.79 -1.55
C THR A 62 10.19 3.06 -2.22
N SER A 63 10.43 3.22 -3.52
CA SER A 63 9.90 4.35 -4.29
C SER A 63 8.37 4.31 -4.35
N LEU A 64 7.76 3.13 -4.56
CA LEU A 64 6.32 2.94 -4.51
C LEU A 64 5.76 3.24 -3.11
N GLY A 65 6.44 2.82 -2.04
CA GLY A 65 6.09 3.12 -0.67
C GLY A 65 6.00 4.63 -0.41
N TYR A 66 7.01 5.41 -0.81
CA TYR A 66 6.97 6.86 -0.66
C TYR A 66 5.89 7.54 -1.51
N LEU A 67 5.68 7.10 -2.75
CA LEU A 67 4.59 7.62 -3.59
C LEU A 67 3.21 7.30 -3.00
N GLN A 68 3.05 6.09 -2.44
CA GLN A 68 1.87 5.69 -1.69
C GLN A 68 1.67 6.57 -0.45
N LEU A 69 2.73 6.93 0.28
CA LEU A 69 2.66 7.82 1.44
C LEU A 69 2.17 9.23 1.05
N ILE A 70 2.67 9.75 -0.07
CA ILE A 70 2.20 11.03 -0.63
C ILE A 70 0.70 10.94 -0.98
N ALA A 71 0.29 9.89 -1.69
CA ALA A 71 -1.11 9.67 -2.04
C ALA A 71 -2.00 9.54 -0.80
N ALA A 72 -1.53 8.84 0.24
CA ALA A 72 -2.23 8.70 1.52
C ALA A 72 -2.32 10.03 2.27
N GLY A 73 -1.30 10.88 2.21
CA GLY A 73 -1.33 12.24 2.76
C GLY A 73 -2.37 13.13 2.06
N VAL A 74 -2.46 13.04 0.73
CA VAL A 74 -3.51 13.72 -0.05
C VAL A 74 -4.90 13.19 0.32
N ALA A 75 -5.06 11.87 0.47
CA ALA A 75 -6.30 11.26 0.89
C ALA A 75 -6.70 11.69 2.32
N TRP A 76 -5.74 11.79 3.25
CA TRP A 76 -6.00 12.33 4.59
C TRP A 76 -6.47 13.79 4.50
N ALA A 77 -5.77 14.65 3.77
CA ALA A 77 -6.14 16.06 3.65
C ALA A 77 -7.52 16.27 3.02
N ARG A 78 -7.91 15.45 2.02
CA ARG A 78 -9.18 15.62 1.29
C ARG A 78 -10.37 14.88 1.91
N LEU A 79 -10.13 13.68 2.43
CA LEU A 79 -11.17 12.75 2.88
C LEU A 79 -11.25 12.63 4.41
N ARG A 80 -10.30 13.26 5.13
CA ARG A 80 -10.15 13.21 6.60
C ARG A 80 -9.89 11.80 7.16
N GLN A 81 -9.53 10.84 6.30
CA GLN A 81 -9.22 9.46 6.68
C GLN A 81 -7.75 9.32 7.12
N ALA A 82 -7.42 9.78 8.32
CA ALA A 82 -6.05 9.76 8.86
C ALA A 82 -5.41 8.36 8.91
N TRP A 83 -6.23 7.30 9.06
CA TRP A 83 -5.75 5.93 9.13
C TRP A 83 -5.00 5.48 7.86
N LEU A 84 -5.37 6.00 6.68
CA LEU A 84 -4.68 5.71 5.42
C LEU A 84 -3.23 6.20 5.45
N PHE A 85 -3.02 7.41 5.99
CA PHE A 85 -1.71 8.00 6.13
C PHE A 85 -0.90 7.29 7.22
N LEU A 86 -1.46 7.09 8.41
CA LEU A 86 -0.73 6.49 9.54
C LEU A 86 -0.30 5.05 9.25
N THR A 87 -1.16 4.23 8.62
CA THR A 87 -0.79 2.86 8.24
C THR A 87 0.30 2.85 7.16
N THR A 88 0.22 3.74 6.17
CA THR A 88 1.26 3.85 5.13
C THR A 88 2.59 4.35 5.72
N LEU A 89 2.54 5.31 6.64
CA LEU A 89 3.74 5.83 7.31
C LEU A 89 4.46 4.74 8.10
N ALA A 90 3.71 3.91 8.82
CA ALA A 90 4.26 2.76 9.54
C ALA A 90 4.91 1.74 8.57
N LEU A 91 4.25 1.43 7.45
CA LEU A 91 4.80 0.53 6.43
C LEU A 91 6.10 1.06 5.82
N VAL A 92 6.12 2.33 5.39
CA VAL A 92 7.30 2.96 4.80
C VAL A 92 8.46 3.04 5.81
N THR A 93 8.16 3.26 7.09
CA THR A 93 9.18 3.26 8.14
C THR A 93 9.76 1.86 8.33
N ALA A 94 8.92 0.83 8.44
CA ALA A 94 9.36 -0.57 8.55
C ALA A 94 10.21 -0.99 7.33
N GLU A 95 9.75 -0.65 6.14
CA GLU A 95 10.44 -0.90 4.88
C GLU A 95 11.78 -0.17 4.80
N THR A 96 11.85 1.09 5.21
CA THR A 96 13.10 1.86 5.26
C THR A 96 14.09 1.18 6.19
N VAL A 97 13.68 0.81 7.41
CA VAL A 97 14.53 0.09 8.36
C VAL A 97 15.01 -1.24 7.78
N GLN A 98 14.12 -1.99 7.13
CA GLN A 98 14.43 -3.25 6.47
C GLN A 98 15.41 -3.08 5.30
N TYR A 99 15.28 -2.01 4.51
CA TYR A 99 16.15 -1.70 3.39
C TYR A 99 17.60 -1.48 3.85
N PHE A 100 17.78 -0.69 4.93
CA PHE A 100 19.09 -0.53 5.55
C PHE A 100 19.60 -1.83 6.18
N ALA A 101 18.75 -2.58 6.90
CA ALA A 101 19.14 -3.88 7.47
C ALA A 101 19.59 -4.88 6.38
N GLY A 102 18.98 -4.85 5.19
CA GLY A 102 19.38 -5.67 4.04
C GLY A 102 20.75 -5.26 3.49
N ARG A 103 21.00 -3.95 3.34
CA ARG A 103 22.30 -3.43 2.90
C ARG A 103 23.43 -3.72 3.88
N ASP A 104 23.13 -3.75 5.17
CA ASP A 104 24.09 -4.07 6.23
C ASP A 104 24.26 -5.59 6.46
N GLY A 105 23.51 -6.44 5.73
CA GLY A 105 23.56 -7.90 5.89
C GLY A 105 22.95 -8.41 7.21
N ALA A 106 22.18 -7.58 7.91
CA ALA A 106 21.53 -7.91 9.19
C ALA A 106 20.29 -8.79 9.00
N LEU A 107 20.48 -10.03 8.54
CA LEU A 107 19.40 -10.95 8.15
C LEU A 107 18.38 -11.24 9.27
N TRP A 108 18.82 -11.24 10.53
CA TRP A 108 17.95 -11.45 11.68
C TRP A 108 16.87 -10.38 11.83
N LEU A 109 17.12 -9.16 11.33
CA LEU A 109 16.17 -8.05 11.33
C LEU A 109 15.48 -7.91 9.97
N HIS A 110 16.27 -8.02 8.90
CA HIS A 110 15.79 -7.87 7.53
C HIS A 110 14.69 -8.90 7.19
N LEU A 111 14.88 -10.18 7.53
CA LEU A 111 13.93 -11.23 7.16
C LEU A 111 12.59 -11.10 7.91
N PRO A 112 12.55 -10.95 9.26
CA PRO A 112 11.29 -10.78 9.96
C PRO A 112 10.56 -9.49 9.58
N LEU A 113 11.28 -8.38 9.41
CA LEU A 113 10.67 -7.15 8.90
C LEU A 113 10.13 -7.34 7.48
N GLY A 114 10.84 -8.08 6.60
CA GLY A 114 10.37 -8.42 5.26
C GLY A 114 8.99 -9.07 5.26
N VAL A 115 8.83 -10.10 6.08
CA VAL A 115 7.54 -10.79 6.23
C VAL A 115 6.48 -9.85 6.82
N ALA A 116 6.82 -9.08 7.84
CA ALA A 116 5.89 -8.14 8.48
C ALA A 116 5.41 -7.05 7.51
N THR A 117 6.30 -6.49 6.69
CA THR A 117 5.99 -5.47 5.69
C THR A 117 5.09 -6.03 4.59
N ILE A 118 5.39 -7.23 4.05
CA ILE A 118 4.51 -7.92 3.09
C ILE A 118 3.12 -8.12 3.68
N ALA A 119 3.02 -8.67 4.89
CA ALA A 119 1.74 -8.89 5.56
C ALA A 119 0.97 -7.57 5.77
N GLY A 120 1.67 -6.51 6.20
CA GLY A 120 1.09 -5.21 6.41
C GLY A 120 0.56 -4.55 5.12
N VAL A 121 1.32 -4.63 4.03
CA VAL A 121 0.88 -4.16 2.69
C VAL A 121 -0.34 -4.95 2.22
N VAL A 122 -0.37 -6.28 2.42
CA VAL A 122 -1.55 -7.11 2.08
C VAL A 122 -2.78 -6.71 2.90
N VAL A 123 -2.63 -6.49 4.21
CA VAL A 123 -3.74 -6.03 5.07
C VAL A 123 -4.25 -4.68 4.59
N GLN A 124 -3.35 -3.75 4.25
CA GLN A 124 -3.73 -2.45 3.73
C GLN A 124 -4.42 -2.55 2.38
N PHE A 125 -3.90 -3.36 1.45
CA PHE A 125 -4.54 -3.68 0.17
C PHE A 125 -5.98 -4.15 0.38
N VAL A 126 -6.17 -5.15 1.24
CA VAL A 126 -7.51 -5.66 1.56
C VAL A 126 -8.40 -4.56 2.15
N ALA A 127 -7.87 -3.73 3.05
CA ALA A 127 -8.63 -2.65 3.67
C ALA A 127 -9.12 -1.60 2.66
N VAL A 128 -8.24 -1.14 1.75
CA VAL A 128 -8.57 -0.10 0.75
C VAL A 128 -9.51 -0.59 -0.34
N TRP A 129 -9.52 -1.90 -0.62
CA TRP A 129 -10.41 -2.50 -1.62
C TRP A 129 -11.75 -2.96 -1.05
N ARG A 130 -11.84 -3.27 0.25
CA ARG A 130 -13.10 -3.67 0.90
C ARG A 130 -14.03 -2.52 1.28
N ARG A 131 -13.53 -1.28 1.35
CA ARG A 131 -14.30 -0.11 1.78
C ARG A 131 -14.30 0.97 0.69
N PRO A 132 -15.39 1.72 0.51
CA PRO A 132 -15.35 2.97 -0.23
C PRO A 132 -14.35 3.94 0.41
N ILE A 133 -13.55 4.61 -0.43
CA ILE A 133 -12.64 5.67 0.02
C ILE A 133 -13.28 7.01 -0.35
N ALA A 134 -14.20 7.41 0.52
CA ALA A 134 -14.97 8.66 0.46
C ALA A 134 -14.72 9.51 1.71
N ARG A 135 -15.31 10.71 1.77
CA ARG A 135 -15.15 11.60 2.92
C ARG A 135 -15.95 11.04 4.11
N LEU A 136 -15.37 11.11 5.31
CA LEU A 136 -16.00 10.52 6.52
C LEU A 136 -17.34 11.14 6.91
N GLU A 137 -17.66 12.35 6.45
CA GLU A 137 -18.94 13.03 6.73
C GLU A 137 -20.12 12.41 5.94
N ASP A 138 -19.84 11.62 4.90
CA ASP A 138 -20.87 11.03 4.03
C ASP A 138 -21.52 9.75 4.62
N ASP A 139 -21.01 9.22 5.75
CA ASP A 139 -21.45 7.96 6.38
C ASP A 139 -22.45 8.14 7.55
N ASP A 140 -22.70 9.39 8.00
CA ASP A 140 -23.48 9.71 9.21
C ASP A 140 -24.97 10.12 8.95
N GLU A 141 -25.49 10.00 7.71
CA GLU A 141 -26.90 10.26 7.34
C GLU A 141 -27.70 8.99 6.98
#